data_AF-A0AAU8MQ09-F1
#
_entry.id   AF-A0AAU8MQ09-F1
#
_cell.length_a   1.000
_cell.length_b   1.000
_cell.length_c   1.000
_cell.angle_alpha   90.00
_cell.angle_beta   90.00
_cell.angle_gamma   90.00
#
_symmetry.space_group_name_H-M   'P 1'
#
loop_
_entity.id
_entity.type
_entity.pdbx_description
1 polymer ?
#
loop_
_entity_poly.entity_id
_entity_poly.type
_entity_poly.pdbx_seq_one_letter_code
_entity_poly.pdbx_strand_id
1 'polypeptide(L)'
;MVTPITAAAPTAYPYRPEPPEPPTASEATDRAIRQYQTHLSQGAGASQLADDRAAIDKAVAVEIQLQILALPGRGKTEREPTVAQLVEQYGQKILERHPDLPAASRETVESAIGAYKTEATQWAPEDRGKVEAYIKDAMERHPDDIQGAFEQLRDLRWTPGHFYDTNLAVAADYLRARWETQKSNNIVAGIMVDTYMDKKKNGEIPQNGPGPVSPYSELQKEYMHKGVEDQWNTLNWFEKAFLSDQSVTIGGLARAAFENDIS
;
A
#
# COMPACT_ATOMS: atom_id res chain seq x y z
N MET A 1 -37.92 -70.47 0.36
CA MET A 1 -36.44 -70.41 0.30
C MET A 1 -36.09 -69.24 -0.59
N VAL A 2 -35.60 -68.15 -0.02
CA VAL A 2 -35.27 -66.92 -0.75
C VAL A 2 -33.75 -66.76 -0.69
N THR A 3 -33.10 -66.79 -1.84
CA THR A 3 -31.66 -66.59 -2.01
C THR A 3 -31.30 -65.11 -1.80
N PRO A 4 -30.23 -64.78 -1.04
CA PRO A 4 -29.78 -63.41 -0.91
C PRO A 4 -29.02 -62.97 -2.17
N ILE A 5 -29.32 -61.75 -2.63
CA ILE A 5 -28.64 -61.08 -3.74
C ILE A 5 -27.31 -60.54 -3.22
N THR A 6 -26.21 -61.01 -3.80
CA THR A 6 -24.86 -60.54 -3.55
C THR A 6 -24.70 -59.10 -4.06
N ALA A 7 -24.34 -58.16 -3.19
CA ALA A 7 -24.01 -56.79 -3.58
C ALA A 7 -22.72 -56.80 -4.43
N ALA A 8 -22.80 -56.28 -5.65
CA ALA A 8 -21.66 -56.05 -6.52
C ALA A 8 -20.73 -54.98 -5.91
N ALA A 9 -19.42 -55.22 -5.98
CA ALA A 9 -18.38 -54.31 -5.54
C ALA A 9 -18.46 -52.95 -6.26
N PRO A 10 -18.09 -51.83 -5.60
CA PRO A 10 -18.10 -50.53 -6.25
C PRO A 10 -17.04 -50.49 -7.35
N THR A 11 -17.49 -50.14 -8.55
CA THR A 11 -16.64 -49.73 -9.67
C THR A 11 -15.64 -48.68 -9.21
N ALA A 12 -14.34 -49.00 -9.32
CA ALA A 12 -13.27 -48.04 -9.15
C ALA A 12 -13.47 -46.88 -10.14
N TYR A 13 -13.75 -45.69 -9.63
CA TYR A 13 -13.73 -44.48 -10.44
C TYR A 13 -12.30 -44.28 -10.97
N PRO A 14 -12.09 -44.10 -12.28
CA PRO A 14 -10.77 -43.73 -12.78
C PRO A 14 -10.39 -42.38 -12.19
N TYR A 15 -9.26 -42.35 -11.48
CA TYR A 15 -8.65 -41.14 -10.95
C TYR A 15 -8.48 -40.14 -12.09
N ARG A 16 -9.26 -39.04 -12.05
CA ARG A 16 -9.06 -37.91 -12.94
C ARG A 16 -7.82 -37.19 -12.41
N PRO A 17 -6.72 -37.07 -13.18
CA PRO A 17 -5.59 -36.26 -12.77
C PRO A 17 -6.11 -34.86 -12.45
N GLU A 18 -5.84 -34.37 -11.25
CA GLU A 18 -6.11 -32.98 -10.93
C GLU A 18 -5.35 -32.11 -11.95
N PRO A 19 -5.99 -31.05 -12.50
CA PRO A 19 -5.28 -30.12 -13.36
C PRO A 19 -4.05 -29.60 -12.60
N PRO A 20 -2.89 -29.47 -13.26
CA PRO A 20 -1.69 -29.01 -12.58
C PRO A 20 -1.97 -27.66 -11.93
N GLU A 21 -1.52 -27.51 -10.68
CA GLU A 21 -1.64 -26.25 -9.96
C GLU A 21 -1.04 -25.11 -10.80
N PRO A 22 -1.65 -23.90 -10.76
CA PRO A 22 -1.09 -22.76 -11.46
C PRO A 22 0.34 -22.50 -10.95
N PRO A 23 1.28 -22.14 -11.84
CA PRO A 23 2.66 -21.91 -11.43
C PRO A 23 2.72 -20.81 -10.37
N THR A 24 3.60 -20.99 -9.40
CA THR A 24 3.98 -19.93 -8.46
C THR A 24 4.57 -18.73 -9.22
N ALA A 25 4.57 -17.56 -8.60
CA ALA A 25 5.11 -16.35 -9.24
C ALA A 25 6.57 -16.53 -9.67
N SER A 26 7.40 -17.18 -8.83
CA SER A 26 8.79 -17.51 -9.16
C SER A 26 8.90 -18.45 -10.36
N GLU A 27 8.06 -19.48 -10.46
CA GLU A 27 8.05 -20.39 -11.62
C GLU A 27 7.59 -19.70 -12.91
N ALA A 28 6.69 -18.72 -12.82
CA ALA A 28 6.26 -17.91 -13.95
C ALA A 28 7.41 -17.03 -14.46
N THR A 29 8.14 -16.37 -13.57
CA THR A 29 9.34 -15.59 -13.91
C THR A 29 10.40 -16.48 -14.56
N ASP A 30 10.73 -17.61 -13.94
CA ASP A 30 11.74 -18.54 -14.44
C ASP A 30 11.36 -19.13 -15.81
N ARG A 31 10.06 -19.27 -16.09
CA ARG A 31 9.55 -19.70 -17.41
C ARG A 31 9.69 -18.60 -18.46
N ALA A 32 9.32 -17.37 -18.14
CA ALA A 32 9.42 -16.23 -19.06
C ALA A 32 10.90 -15.98 -19.47
N ILE A 33 11.82 -16.04 -18.51
CA ILE A 33 13.27 -15.90 -18.76
C ILE A 33 13.77 -17.00 -19.71
N ARG A 34 13.43 -18.27 -19.43
CA ARG A 34 13.85 -19.40 -20.30
C ARG A 34 13.26 -19.31 -21.70
N GLN A 35 12.02 -18.83 -21.84
CA GLN A 35 11.40 -18.64 -23.14
C GLN A 35 12.16 -17.58 -23.97
N TYR A 36 12.45 -16.43 -23.37
CA TYR A 36 13.26 -15.39 -24.02
C TYR A 36 14.63 -15.92 -24.46
N GLN A 37 15.33 -16.66 -23.59
CA GLN A 37 16.62 -17.27 -23.94
C GLN A 37 16.51 -18.23 -25.13
N THR A 38 15.46 -19.07 -25.13
CA THR A 38 15.22 -20.03 -26.21
C THR A 38 15.02 -19.29 -27.53
N HIS A 39 14.10 -18.33 -27.56
CA HIS A 39 13.83 -17.53 -28.76
C HIS A 39 15.04 -16.72 -29.21
N LEU A 40 15.81 -16.14 -28.28
CA LEU A 40 17.05 -15.43 -28.59
C LEU A 40 18.09 -16.35 -29.24
N SER A 41 18.29 -17.56 -28.70
CA SER A 41 19.23 -18.55 -29.24
C SER A 41 18.82 -19.10 -30.61
N GLN A 42 17.51 -19.11 -30.90
CA GLN A 42 16.95 -19.53 -32.18
C GLN A 42 16.92 -18.40 -33.22
N GLY A 43 17.37 -17.20 -32.88
CA GLY A 43 17.34 -16.04 -33.78
C GLY A 43 15.93 -15.54 -34.07
N ALA A 44 15.04 -15.60 -33.08
CA ALA A 44 13.67 -15.10 -33.21
C ALA A 44 13.62 -13.62 -33.63
N GLY A 45 12.56 -13.26 -34.34
CA GLY A 45 12.36 -11.88 -34.82
C GLY A 45 12.10 -10.89 -33.68
N ALA A 46 12.31 -9.60 -33.97
CA ALA A 46 12.20 -8.52 -32.99
C ALA A 46 10.83 -8.46 -32.27
N SER A 47 9.73 -8.76 -32.97
CA SER A 47 8.39 -8.78 -32.36
C SER A 47 8.26 -9.84 -31.28
N GLN A 48 8.74 -11.06 -31.54
CA GLN A 48 8.65 -12.17 -30.58
C GLN A 48 9.54 -11.92 -29.36
N LEU A 49 10.73 -11.35 -29.57
CA LEU A 49 11.60 -10.93 -28.46
C LEU A 49 11.00 -9.78 -27.65
N ALA A 50 10.20 -8.90 -28.26
CA ALA A 50 9.49 -7.84 -27.55
C ALA A 50 8.35 -8.41 -26.69
N ASP A 51 7.61 -9.39 -27.21
CA ASP A 51 6.55 -10.08 -26.45
C ASP A 51 7.11 -10.83 -25.24
N ASP A 52 8.25 -11.53 -25.43
CA ASP A 52 8.94 -12.21 -24.34
C ASP A 52 9.45 -11.23 -23.28
N ARG A 53 9.97 -10.05 -23.70
CA ARG A 53 10.39 -8.98 -22.78
C ARG A 53 9.22 -8.48 -21.94
N ALA A 54 8.09 -8.18 -22.56
CA ALA A 54 6.88 -7.77 -21.84
C ALA A 54 6.38 -8.86 -20.87
N ALA A 55 6.54 -10.14 -21.22
CA ALA A 55 6.24 -11.25 -20.33
C ALA A 55 7.19 -11.31 -19.12
N ILE A 56 8.49 -11.07 -19.32
CA ILE A 56 9.48 -10.96 -18.23
C ILE A 56 9.13 -9.77 -17.33
N ASP A 57 8.87 -8.59 -17.89
CA ASP A 57 8.51 -7.38 -17.14
C ASP A 57 7.35 -7.65 -16.18
N LYS A 58 6.27 -8.25 -16.71
CA LYS A 58 5.09 -8.60 -15.92
C LYS A 58 5.39 -9.65 -14.85
N ALA A 59 6.13 -10.71 -15.18
CA ALA A 59 6.40 -11.79 -14.24
C ALA A 59 7.30 -11.33 -13.08
N VAL A 60 8.36 -10.58 -13.39
CA VAL A 60 9.26 -9.95 -12.41
C VAL A 60 8.47 -9.02 -11.49
N ALA A 61 7.64 -8.14 -12.05
CA ALA A 61 6.81 -7.22 -11.27
C ALA A 61 5.89 -7.97 -10.29
N VAL A 62 5.17 -8.99 -10.77
CA VAL A 62 4.25 -9.79 -9.94
C VAL A 62 5.00 -10.53 -8.84
N GLU A 63 6.12 -11.19 -9.15
CA GLU A 63 6.91 -11.92 -8.17
C GLU A 63 7.41 -11.00 -7.05
N ILE A 64 8.03 -9.87 -7.41
CA ILE A 64 8.56 -8.93 -6.43
C ILE A 64 7.42 -8.30 -5.62
N GLN A 65 6.32 -7.91 -6.26
CA GLN A 65 5.17 -7.33 -5.58
C GLN A 65 4.60 -8.28 -4.51
N LEU A 66 4.40 -9.55 -4.86
CA LEU A 66 3.88 -10.54 -3.92
C LEU A 66 4.83 -10.78 -2.76
N GLN A 67 6.15 -10.76 -3.00
CA GLN A 67 7.14 -10.87 -1.93
C GLN A 67 7.11 -9.67 -0.98
N ILE A 68 6.94 -8.45 -1.52
CA ILE A 68 6.78 -7.23 -0.71
C ILE A 68 5.49 -7.28 0.11
N LEU A 69 4.37 -7.69 -0.50
CA LEU A 69 3.07 -7.79 0.19
C LEU A 69 3.04 -8.89 1.26
N ALA A 70 3.86 -9.92 1.12
CA ALA A 70 3.98 -11.00 2.10
C ALA A 70 4.90 -10.65 3.28
N LEU A 71 5.57 -9.49 3.27
CA LEU A 71 6.37 -9.06 4.41
C LEU A 71 5.48 -8.88 5.63
N PRO A 72 5.83 -9.47 6.80
CA PRO A 72 5.10 -9.20 8.02
C PRO A 72 5.28 -7.72 8.39
N GLY A 73 4.22 -7.09 8.91
CA GLY A 73 4.36 -5.78 9.54
C GLY A 73 5.32 -5.89 10.73
N ARG A 74 6.42 -5.15 10.73
CA ARG A 74 7.39 -5.17 11.82
C ARG A 74 7.14 -4.04 12.82
N GLY A 75 7.81 -4.11 13.95
CA GLY A 75 7.60 -3.18 15.06
C GLY A 75 7.95 -1.73 14.71
N LYS A 76 7.25 -0.79 15.35
CA LYS A 76 7.28 0.68 15.11
C LYS A 76 8.68 1.34 15.18
N THR A 77 9.70 0.62 15.65
CA THR A 77 11.05 1.14 15.92
C THR A 77 12.11 0.73 14.90
N GLU A 78 11.80 -0.17 13.96
CA GLU A 78 12.73 -0.55 12.90
C GLU A 78 12.51 0.34 11.66
N ARG A 79 13.59 0.92 11.14
CA ARG A 79 13.52 1.62 9.86
C ARG A 79 13.34 0.56 8.77
N GLU A 80 12.10 0.37 8.32
CA GLU A 80 11.78 -0.58 7.26
C GLU A 80 12.57 -0.27 5.98
N PRO A 81 13.02 -1.29 5.23
CA PRO A 81 13.59 -1.07 3.92
C PRO A 81 12.54 -0.40 3.01
N THR A 82 12.99 0.59 2.24
CA THR A 82 12.15 1.23 1.22
C THR A 82 11.71 0.22 0.16
N VAL A 83 10.59 0.48 -0.54
CA VAL A 83 10.16 -0.33 -1.69
C VAL A 83 11.28 -0.46 -2.72
N ALA A 84 12.02 0.62 -2.99
CA ALA A 84 13.19 0.60 -3.86
C ALA A 84 14.24 -0.44 -3.43
N GLN A 85 14.59 -0.48 -2.14
CA GLN A 85 15.56 -1.44 -1.60
C GLN A 85 15.03 -2.87 -1.64
N LEU A 86 13.73 -3.06 -1.40
CA LEU A 86 13.10 -4.38 -1.50
C LEU A 86 13.06 -4.89 -2.94
N VAL A 87 12.73 -4.02 -3.90
CA VAL A 87 12.75 -4.37 -5.33
C VAL A 87 14.16 -4.78 -5.75
N GLU A 88 15.20 -4.06 -5.31
CA GLU A 88 16.59 -4.45 -5.57
C GLU A 88 16.93 -5.79 -4.92
N GLN A 89 16.56 -6.00 -3.64
CA GLN A 89 16.84 -7.23 -2.92
C GLN A 89 16.17 -8.45 -3.56
N TYR A 90 14.89 -8.35 -3.89
CA TYR A 90 14.14 -9.45 -4.49
C TYR A 90 14.50 -9.65 -5.97
N GLY A 91 14.77 -8.57 -6.71
CA GLY A 91 15.31 -8.63 -8.06
C GLY A 91 16.67 -9.34 -8.10
N GLN A 92 17.55 -9.05 -7.15
CA GLN A 92 18.83 -9.75 -7.01
C GLN A 92 18.64 -11.25 -6.77
N LYS A 93 17.66 -11.67 -5.96
CA LYS A 93 17.33 -13.09 -5.79
C LYS A 93 16.87 -13.75 -7.09
N ILE A 94 16.14 -13.04 -7.95
CA ILE A 94 15.78 -13.55 -9.28
C ILE A 94 17.06 -13.79 -10.08
N LEU A 95 17.99 -12.82 -10.13
CA LEU A 95 19.26 -12.98 -10.84
C LEU A 95 20.12 -14.11 -10.27
N GLU A 96 20.13 -14.31 -8.96
CA GLU A 96 20.86 -15.40 -8.29
C GLU A 96 20.31 -16.79 -8.61
N ARG A 97 19.01 -16.91 -8.91
CA ARG A 97 18.43 -18.17 -9.42
C ARG A 97 18.87 -18.50 -10.84
N HIS A 98 19.38 -17.52 -11.59
CA HIS A 98 19.84 -17.68 -12.96
C HIS A 98 21.30 -17.19 -13.13
N PRO A 99 22.28 -17.85 -12.49
CA PRO A 99 23.66 -17.37 -12.47
C PRO A 99 24.34 -17.38 -13.86
N ASP A 100 23.91 -18.29 -14.74
CA ASP A 100 24.51 -18.52 -16.06
C ASP A 100 23.76 -17.81 -17.20
N LEU A 101 22.95 -16.78 -16.91
CA LEU A 101 22.28 -16.00 -17.96
C LEU A 101 23.31 -15.36 -18.91
N PRO A 102 23.15 -15.52 -20.24
CA PRO A 102 23.87 -14.71 -21.20
C PRO A 102 23.64 -13.21 -20.94
N ALA A 103 24.63 -12.37 -21.25
CA ALA A 103 24.60 -10.94 -20.95
C ALA A 103 23.31 -10.23 -21.40
N ALA A 104 22.84 -10.50 -22.62
CA ALA A 104 21.61 -9.89 -23.15
C ALA A 104 20.32 -10.30 -22.39
N SER A 105 20.26 -11.54 -21.92
CA SER A 105 19.13 -12.01 -21.09
C SER A 105 19.22 -11.42 -19.68
N ARG A 106 20.42 -11.32 -19.12
CA ARG A 106 20.64 -10.66 -17.83
C ARG A 106 20.22 -9.20 -17.86
N GLU A 107 20.67 -8.45 -18.87
CA GLU A 107 20.29 -7.04 -19.08
C GLU A 107 18.77 -6.87 -19.18
N THR A 108 18.08 -7.80 -19.85
CA THR A 108 16.62 -7.79 -19.95
C THR A 108 15.95 -7.93 -18.58
N VAL A 109 16.42 -8.85 -17.73
CA VAL A 109 15.88 -9.04 -16.37
C VAL A 109 16.22 -7.85 -15.46
N GLU A 110 17.45 -7.33 -15.53
CA GLU A 110 17.86 -6.12 -14.80
C GLU A 110 17.02 -4.91 -15.21
N SER A 111 16.71 -4.77 -16.49
CA SER A 111 15.82 -3.72 -17.00
C SER A 111 14.40 -3.87 -16.50
N ALA A 112 13.85 -5.10 -16.45
CA ALA A 112 12.54 -5.39 -15.88
C ALA A 112 12.46 -5.02 -14.39
N ILE A 113 13.50 -5.36 -13.61
CA ILE A 113 13.61 -4.98 -12.19
C ILE A 113 13.64 -3.45 -12.05
N GLY A 114 14.42 -2.76 -12.89
CA GLY A 114 14.50 -1.30 -12.88
C GLY A 114 13.19 -0.60 -13.29
N ALA A 115 12.47 -1.17 -14.27
CA ALA A 115 11.15 -0.69 -14.68
C ALA A 115 10.15 -0.83 -13.53
N TYR A 116 10.09 -2.02 -12.90
CA TYR A 116 9.21 -2.25 -11.76
C TYR A 116 9.57 -1.38 -10.56
N LYS A 117 10.86 -1.14 -10.29
CA LYS A 117 11.28 -0.19 -9.23
C LYS A 117 10.72 1.21 -9.47
N THR A 118 10.73 1.68 -10.72
CA THR A 118 10.19 2.99 -11.10
C THR A 118 8.67 3.02 -10.89
N GLU A 119 7.97 1.99 -11.33
CA GLU A 119 6.52 1.85 -11.14
C GLU A 119 6.13 1.77 -9.66
N ALA A 120 6.79 0.90 -8.89
CA ALA A 120 6.50 0.65 -7.48
C ALA A 120 6.82 1.84 -6.56
N THR A 121 7.60 2.82 -7.04
CA THR A 121 7.89 4.07 -6.34
C THR A 121 7.10 5.27 -6.88
N GLN A 122 6.16 5.02 -7.80
CA GLN A 122 5.22 6.01 -8.26
C GLN A 122 4.02 6.08 -7.31
N TRP A 123 3.65 7.30 -6.92
CA TRP A 123 2.43 7.53 -6.14
C TRP A 123 1.20 7.09 -6.91
N ALA A 124 0.34 6.31 -6.26
CA ALA A 124 -0.92 5.88 -6.81
C ALA A 124 -1.77 7.10 -7.22
N PRO A 125 -2.48 7.03 -8.36
CA PRO A 125 -3.41 8.08 -8.73
C PRO A 125 -4.51 8.22 -7.68
N GLU A 126 -4.97 9.46 -7.51
CA GLU A 126 -6.05 9.78 -6.60
C GLU A 126 -7.38 9.19 -7.07
N ASP A 127 -8.12 8.63 -6.11
CA ASP A 127 -9.39 7.96 -6.30
C ASP A 127 -10.23 8.12 -5.04
N ARG A 128 -11.26 8.97 -5.12
CA ARG A 128 -12.20 9.23 -4.02
C ARG A 128 -12.84 7.96 -3.47
N GLY A 129 -13.19 7.02 -4.34
CA GLY A 129 -13.84 5.77 -3.93
C GLY A 129 -12.92 4.94 -3.04
N LYS A 130 -11.62 4.90 -3.35
CA LYS A 130 -10.62 4.23 -2.50
C LYS A 130 -10.38 4.95 -1.18
N VAL A 131 -10.33 6.28 -1.19
CA VAL A 131 -10.23 7.09 0.03
C VAL A 131 -11.40 6.78 0.97
N GLU A 132 -12.61 6.82 0.46
CA GLU A 132 -13.83 6.53 1.22
C GLU A 132 -13.86 5.08 1.72
N ALA A 133 -13.41 4.13 0.90
CA ALA A 133 -13.32 2.74 1.32
C ALA A 133 -12.35 2.54 2.50
N TYR A 134 -11.16 3.17 2.47
CA TYR A 134 -10.22 3.12 3.58
C TYR A 134 -10.79 3.75 4.87
N ILE A 135 -11.42 4.92 4.74
CA ILE A 135 -12.05 5.60 5.88
C ILE A 135 -13.13 4.70 6.48
N LYS A 136 -14.03 4.19 5.65
CA LYS A 136 -15.15 3.34 6.07
C LYS A 136 -14.63 2.08 6.77
N ASP A 137 -13.71 1.36 6.15
CA ASP A 137 -13.16 0.12 6.67
C ASP A 137 -12.46 0.30 8.02
N ALA A 138 -11.69 1.39 8.20
CA ALA A 138 -11.07 1.72 9.49
C ALA A 138 -12.11 2.07 10.56
N MET A 139 -13.11 2.90 10.22
CA MET A 139 -14.18 3.29 11.15
C MET A 139 -15.10 2.12 11.53
N GLU A 140 -15.29 1.14 10.64
CA GLU A 140 -16.07 -0.08 10.93
C GLU A 140 -15.33 -1.03 11.89
N ARG A 141 -14.01 -1.10 11.81
CA ARG A 141 -13.18 -1.90 12.73
C ARG A 141 -12.96 -1.22 14.09
N HIS A 142 -13.00 0.11 14.10
CA HIS A 142 -12.84 0.94 15.29
C HIS A 142 -14.09 1.81 15.51
N PRO A 143 -15.26 1.20 15.78
CA PRO A 143 -16.49 1.96 16.01
C PRO A 143 -16.30 2.90 17.19
N ASP A 144 -16.63 4.18 17.00
CA ASP A 144 -16.51 5.27 17.98
C ASP A 144 -15.07 5.58 18.46
N ASP A 145 -14.05 4.93 17.91
CA ASP A 145 -12.63 5.13 18.23
C ASP A 145 -11.87 5.71 17.04
N ILE A 146 -11.94 7.04 16.88
CA ILE A 146 -11.27 7.77 15.79
C ILE A 146 -9.74 7.66 15.89
N GLN A 147 -9.21 7.61 17.11
CA GLN A 147 -7.77 7.44 17.30
C GLN A 147 -7.33 6.07 16.80
N GLY A 148 -8.01 5.00 17.21
CA GLY A 148 -7.75 3.64 16.73
C GLY A 148 -7.87 3.53 15.20
N ALA A 149 -8.91 4.13 14.61
CA ALA A 149 -9.08 4.17 13.16
C ALA A 149 -7.92 4.90 12.45
N PHE A 150 -7.49 6.05 12.97
CA PHE A 150 -6.32 6.78 12.47
C PHE A 150 -5.03 5.96 12.59
N GLU A 151 -4.78 5.38 13.76
CA GLU A 151 -3.59 4.57 14.03
C GLU A 151 -3.51 3.35 13.13
N GLN A 152 -4.64 2.69 12.84
CA GLN A 152 -4.70 1.60 11.88
C GLN A 152 -4.22 2.05 10.48
N LEU A 153 -4.73 3.17 9.97
CA LEU A 153 -4.33 3.67 8.65
C LEU A 153 -2.87 4.18 8.65
N ARG A 154 -2.41 4.83 9.73
CA ARG A 154 -1.01 5.23 9.91
C ARG A 154 -0.09 4.02 9.86
N ASP A 155 -0.41 2.96 10.61
CA ASP A 155 0.41 1.77 10.72
C ASP A 155 0.44 1.01 9.38
N LEU A 156 -0.67 1.00 8.61
CA LEU A 156 -0.67 0.52 7.22
C LEU A 156 0.30 1.30 6.34
N ARG A 157 0.35 2.64 6.44
CA ARG A 157 1.31 3.48 5.70
C ARG A 157 2.77 3.21 6.05
N TRP A 158 3.05 2.53 7.15
CA TRP A 158 4.40 2.12 7.52
C TRP A 158 4.82 0.78 6.93
N THR A 159 3.92 0.10 6.23
CA THR A 159 4.26 -1.11 5.49
C THR A 159 4.75 -0.76 4.08
N PRO A 160 5.78 -1.44 3.56
CA PRO A 160 6.33 -1.14 2.24
C PRO A 160 5.31 -1.21 1.11
N GLY A 161 4.34 -2.14 1.17
CA GLY A 161 3.28 -2.26 0.17
C GLY A 161 2.37 -1.03 0.04
N HIS A 162 2.38 -0.12 1.01
CA HIS A 162 1.53 1.05 1.07
C HIS A 162 2.29 2.39 1.08
N PHE A 163 3.62 2.38 0.94
CA PHE A 163 4.45 3.59 0.98
C PHE A 163 4.05 4.66 -0.05
N TYR A 164 3.59 4.23 -1.21
CA TYR A 164 3.22 5.12 -2.32
C TYR A 164 1.70 5.14 -2.59
N ASP A 165 0.88 4.74 -1.60
CA ASP A 165 -0.58 4.82 -1.71
C ASP A 165 -1.09 6.20 -1.30
N THR A 166 -1.36 7.05 -2.29
CA THR A 166 -1.92 8.39 -2.09
C THR A 166 -3.28 8.35 -1.40
N ASN A 167 -4.12 7.37 -1.72
CA ASN A 167 -5.50 7.30 -1.24
C ASN A 167 -5.54 6.92 0.25
N LEU A 168 -4.67 6.00 0.66
CA LEU A 168 -4.46 5.69 2.07
C LEU A 168 -3.93 6.89 2.84
N ALA A 169 -3.00 7.66 2.25
CA ALA A 169 -2.47 8.88 2.88
C ALA A 169 -3.58 9.92 3.11
N VAL A 170 -4.42 10.18 2.11
CA VAL A 170 -5.57 11.08 2.23
C VAL A 170 -6.55 10.60 3.30
N ALA A 171 -6.88 9.31 3.32
CA ALA A 171 -7.76 8.71 4.32
C ALA A 171 -7.23 8.84 5.75
N ALA A 172 -5.92 8.60 5.95
CA ALA A 172 -5.27 8.78 7.25
C ALA A 172 -5.31 10.24 7.71
N ASP A 173 -5.05 11.20 6.81
CA ASP A 173 -5.10 12.62 7.15
C ASP A 173 -6.51 13.13 7.43
N TYR A 174 -7.55 12.59 6.77
CA TYR A 174 -8.95 12.82 7.14
C TYR A 174 -9.21 12.40 8.60
N LEU A 175 -8.82 11.18 8.99
CA LEU A 175 -9.03 10.69 10.36
C LEU A 175 -8.18 11.45 11.39
N ARG A 176 -6.98 11.86 11.02
CA ARG A 176 -6.15 12.76 11.84
C ARG A 176 -6.86 14.08 12.09
N ALA A 177 -7.42 14.71 11.06
CA ALA A 177 -8.15 15.97 11.20
C ALA A 177 -9.39 15.81 12.10
N ARG A 178 -10.11 14.69 11.99
CA ARG A 178 -11.20 14.34 12.92
C ARG A 178 -10.70 14.23 14.36
N TRP A 179 -9.64 13.47 14.59
CA TRP A 179 -9.09 13.26 15.93
C TRP A 179 -8.60 14.56 16.56
N GLU A 180 -7.90 15.42 15.81
CA GLU A 180 -7.50 16.74 16.30
C GLU A 180 -8.69 17.65 16.63
N THR A 181 -9.79 17.53 15.90
CA THR A 181 -11.05 18.24 16.18
C THR A 181 -11.79 17.68 17.41
N GLN A 182 -11.49 16.46 17.88
CA GLN A 182 -11.98 15.99 19.19
C GLN A 182 -11.24 16.66 20.34
N LYS A 183 -9.95 16.97 20.15
CA LYS A 183 -9.08 17.58 21.16
C LYS A 183 -9.24 19.10 21.23
N SER A 184 -9.65 19.71 20.12
CA SER A 184 -9.75 21.16 19.94
C SER A 184 -11.11 21.52 19.33
N ASN A 185 -11.32 22.78 18.93
CA ASN A 185 -12.51 23.16 18.17
C ASN A 185 -12.24 23.19 16.67
N ASN A 186 -13.30 23.28 15.88
CA ASN A 186 -13.24 23.29 14.42
C ASN A 186 -12.39 24.44 13.83
N ILE A 187 -12.33 25.60 14.49
CA ILE A 187 -11.52 26.74 14.02
C ILE A 187 -10.03 26.43 14.14
N VAL A 188 -9.59 25.97 15.33
CA VAL A 188 -8.18 25.63 15.57
C VAL A 188 -7.76 24.46 14.68
N ALA A 189 -8.61 23.43 14.57
CA ALA A 189 -8.35 22.31 13.68
C ALA A 189 -8.23 22.73 12.21
N GLY A 190 -9.11 23.62 11.72
CA GLY A 190 -9.02 24.16 10.36
C GLY A 190 -7.70 24.91 10.10
N ILE A 191 -7.25 25.75 11.03
CA ILE A 191 -5.95 26.45 10.92
C ILE A 191 -4.77 25.45 10.90
N MET A 192 -4.84 24.39 11.71
CA MET A 192 -3.82 23.34 11.71
C MET A 192 -3.79 22.59 10.36
N VAL A 193 -4.95 22.31 9.77
CA VAL A 193 -5.04 21.72 8.42
C VAL A 193 -4.36 22.63 7.40
N ASP A 194 -4.73 23.92 7.34
CA ASP A 194 -4.16 24.84 6.36
C ASP A 194 -2.65 25.02 6.53
N THR A 195 -2.18 25.18 7.77
CA THR A 195 -0.74 25.28 8.08
C THR A 195 0.02 24.03 7.64
N TYR A 196 -0.54 22.84 7.90
CA TYR A 196 0.05 21.58 7.46
C TYR A 196 0.13 21.49 5.93
N MET A 197 -0.95 21.88 5.24
CA MET A 197 -1.01 21.84 3.78
C MET A 197 -0.05 22.85 3.12
N ASP A 198 0.14 24.03 3.71
CA ASP A 198 1.10 25.02 3.22
C ASP A 198 2.55 24.53 3.39
N LYS A 199 2.90 24.00 4.57
CA LYS A 199 4.22 23.37 4.80
C LYS A 199 4.46 22.22 3.82
N LYS A 200 3.42 21.41 3.56
CA LYS A 200 3.51 20.29 2.63
C LYS A 200 3.74 20.74 1.19
N LYS A 201 3.05 21.79 0.76
CA LYS A 201 3.24 22.43 -0.55
C LYS A 201 4.65 22.98 -0.73
N ASN A 202 5.27 23.45 0.35
CA ASN A 202 6.64 23.97 0.36
C ASN A 202 7.71 22.89 0.60
N GLY A 203 7.33 21.62 0.81
CA GLY A 203 8.29 20.54 1.08
C GLY A 203 8.93 20.58 2.47
N GLU A 204 8.28 21.22 3.44
CA GLU A 204 8.80 21.46 4.80
C GLU A 204 8.33 20.41 5.82
N ILE A 205 7.51 19.44 5.39
CA ILE A 205 7.02 18.37 6.27
C ILE A 205 8.13 17.34 6.46
N PRO A 206 8.61 17.11 7.70
CA PRO A 206 9.58 16.06 7.96
C PRO A 206 8.98 14.69 7.66
N GLN A 207 9.83 13.76 7.25
CA GLN A 207 9.42 12.37 7.09
C GLN A 207 9.25 11.73 8.47
N ASN A 208 8.00 11.51 8.88
CA ASN A 208 7.65 10.79 10.11
C ASN A 208 7.25 9.36 9.76
N GLY A 209 8.14 8.41 10.05
CA GLY A 209 7.98 6.98 9.72
C GLY A 209 8.83 6.51 8.53
N PRO A 210 8.80 5.21 8.20
CA PRO A 210 9.69 4.63 7.19
C PRO A 210 9.28 4.97 5.75
N GLY A 211 8.00 5.25 5.51
CA GLY A 211 7.47 5.62 4.19
C GLY A 211 7.72 7.08 3.81
N PRO A 212 7.71 7.41 2.51
CA PRO A 212 7.86 8.79 2.04
C PRO A 212 6.66 9.67 2.43
N VAL A 213 6.88 10.98 2.48
CA VAL A 213 5.79 11.96 2.61
C VAL A 213 5.04 12.01 1.29
N SER A 214 3.71 11.85 1.33
CA SER A 214 2.87 11.95 0.12
C SER A 214 2.98 13.34 -0.51
N PRO A 215 2.79 13.48 -1.84
CA PRO A 215 2.78 14.78 -2.46
C PRO A 215 1.62 15.63 -1.94
N TYR A 216 1.75 16.95 -2.07
CA TYR A 216 0.62 17.87 -1.86
C TYR A 216 -0.51 17.55 -2.85
N SER A 217 -1.75 17.66 -2.39
CA SER A 217 -2.95 17.42 -3.18
C SER A 217 -4.10 18.31 -2.70
N GLU A 218 -4.89 18.82 -3.65
CA GLU A 218 -6.16 19.50 -3.34
C GLU A 218 -7.19 18.52 -2.76
N LEU A 219 -7.21 17.27 -3.22
CA LEU A 219 -8.09 16.24 -2.67
C LEU A 219 -7.77 15.98 -1.20
N GLN A 220 -6.47 15.90 -0.86
CA GLN A 220 -6.05 15.76 0.52
C GLN A 220 -6.53 16.92 1.38
N LYS A 221 -6.36 18.17 0.90
CA LYS A 221 -6.81 19.36 1.60
C LYS A 221 -8.32 19.33 1.84
N GLU A 222 -9.09 19.00 0.81
CA GLU A 222 -10.55 18.87 0.90
C GLU A 222 -10.97 17.84 1.95
N TYR A 223 -10.38 16.64 1.92
CA TYR A 223 -10.73 15.59 2.90
C TYR A 223 -10.30 15.97 4.31
N MET A 224 -9.15 16.62 4.51
CA MET A 224 -8.78 17.08 5.84
C MET A 224 -9.78 18.08 6.42
N HIS A 225 -10.21 19.07 5.63
CA HIS A 225 -11.27 20.00 6.04
C HIS A 225 -12.61 19.30 6.28
N LYS A 226 -12.98 18.34 5.42
CA LYS A 226 -14.15 17.48 5.63
C LYS A 226 -14.08 16.74 6.96
N GLY A 227 -12.90 16.22 7.35
CA GLY A 227 -12.71 15.58 8.65
C GLY A 227 -12.99 16.52 9.82
N VAL A 228 -12.52 17.77 9.74
CA VAL A 228 -12.83 18.79 10.75
C VAL A 228 -14.35 18.99 10.88
N GLU A 229 -15.04 19.19 9.76
CA GLU A 229 -16.48 19.43 9.73
C GLU A 229 -17.28 18.22 10.22
N ASP A 230 -16.95 17.02 9.73
CA ASP A 230 -17.62 15.78 10.10
C ASP A 230 -17.54 15.56 11.61
N GLN A 231 -16.37 15.77 12.22
CA GLN A 231 -16.24 15.62 13.66
C GLN A 231 -16.96 16.71 14.45
N TRP A 232 -16.92 17.96 13.99
CA TRP A 232 -17.67 19.02 14.67
C TRP A 232 -19.17 18.74 14.65
N ASN A 233 -19.69 18.18 13.55
CA ASN A 233 -21.10 17.92 13.37
C ASN A 233 -21.62 16.72 14.20
N THR A 234 -20.76 15.81 14.64
CA THR A 234 -21.15 14.71 15.54
C THR A 234 -21.29 15.16 17.00
N LEU A 235 -20.72 16.30 17.39
CA LEU A 235 -20.77 16.81 18.76
C LEU A 235 -22.15 17.41 19.11
N ASN A 236 -22.60 17.13 20.33
CA ASN A 236 -23.80 17.72 20.90
C ASN A 236 -23.56 19.18 21.31
N TRP A 237 -24.66 19.92 21.55
CA TRP A 237 -24.61 21.36 21.83
C TRP A 237 -23.75 21.73 23.06
N PHE A 238 -23.73 20.90 24.10
CA PHE A 238 -22.95 21.16 25.31
C PHE A 238 -21.46 20.88 25.12
N GLU A 239 -21.09 19.89 24.30
CA GLU A 239 -19.70 19.60 23.92
C GLU A 239 -19.15 20.73 23.04
N LYS A 240 -19.96 21.22 22.09
CA LYS A 240 -19.64 22.41 21.30
C LYS A 240 -19.45 23.64 22.19
N ALA A 241 -20.35 23.86 23.15
CA ALA A 241 -20.25 24.96 24.09
C ALA A 241 -18.94 24.87 24.90
N PHE A 242 -18.62 23.70 25.46
CA PHE A 242 -17.39 23.46 26.23
C PHE A 242 -16.12 23.71 25.39
N LEU A 243 -16.06 23.21 24.15
CA LEU A 243 -14.91 23.41 23.26
C LEU A 243 -14.82 24.84 22.71
N SER A 244 -15.93 25.58 22.68
CA SER A 244 -15.99 26.98 22.24
C SER A 244 -15.67 27.99 23.36
N ASP A 245 -15.89 27.61 24.63
CA ASP A 245 -15.77 28.50 25.80
C ASP A 245 -14.37 28.49 26.44
N GLN A 246 -13.45 27.66 25.95
CA GLN A 246 -12.07 27.68 26.43
C GLN A 246 -11.34 28.94 25.96
N SER A 247 -11.02 29.82 26.91
CA SER A 247 -10.13 30.98 26.82
C SER A 247 -8.66 30.66 26.44
N VAL A 248 -8.45 29.70 25.53
CA VAL A 248 -7.15 29.13 25.10
C VAL A 248 -6.79 29.59 23.68
N THR A 249 -7.26 30.77 23.27
CA THR A 249 -6.89 31.38 21.98
C THR A 249 -5.51 32.07 21.97
N ILE A 250 -4.80 32.17 23.10
CA ILE A 250 -3.44 32.74 23.14
C ILE A 250 -2.36 31.68 23.44
N GLY A 251 -2.68 30.66 24.26
CA GLY A 251 -1.72 29.58 24.57
C GLY A 251 -1.70 28.42 23.56
N GLY A 252 -2.83 28.12 22.90
CA GLY A 252 -2.97 26.99 21.98
C GLY A 252 -2.27 27.18 20.63
N LEU A 253 -2.23 28.42 20.11
CA LEU A 253 -1.55 28.75 18.86
C LEU A 253 -0.02 28.60 18.96
N ALA A 254 0.56 28.77 20.15
CA ALA A 254 1.99 28.58 20.38
C ALA A 254 2.40 27.10 20.55
N ARG A 255 1.47 26.24 21.01
CA ARG A 255 1.72 24.80 21.23
C ARG A 255 1.39 23.93 20.01
N ALA A 256 0.41 24.35 19.20
CA ALA A 256 -0.01 23.65 17.98
C ALA A 256 1.05 23.62 16.86
N ALA A 257 2.16 24.35 17.03
CA ALA A 257 3.22 24.37 16.03
C ALA A 257 4.21 23.19 16.13
N PHE A 258 4.41 22.52 17.28
CA PHE A 258 5.58 21.63 17.40
C PHE A 258 5.58 20.43 18.38
N GLU A 259 4.54 20.13 19.18
CA GLU A 259 4.74 19.19 20.31
C GLU A 259 4.15 17.76 20.25
N ASN A 260 3.41 17.32 19.22
CA ASN A 260 2.80 15.97 19.24
C ASN A 260 3.19 15.02 18.11
N ASP A 261 4.34 15.22 17.48
CA ASP A 261 4.95 14.21 16.58
C ASP A 261 5.93 13.27 17.31
N ILE A 262 5.99 13.31 18.64
CA ILE A 262 6.84 12.42 19.45
C ILE A 262 6.03 11.85 20.63
N SER A 263 5.48 10.66 20.44
CA SER A 263 5.35 9.60 21.46
C SER A 263 4.99 8.28 20.82
#